data_AF-A0A1Q8LIQ0-F1
#
_entry.id   AF-A0A1Q8LIQ0-F1
#
_cell.length_a   1.000
_cell.length_b   1.000
_cell.length_c   1.000
_cell.angle_alpha   90.00
_cell.angle_beta   90.00
_cell.angle_gamma   90.00
#
_symmetry.space_group_name_H-M   'P 1'
#
loop_
_entity.id
_entity.type
_entity.pdbx_description
1 polymer ?
#
loop_
_entity_poly.entity_id
_entity_poly.type
_entity_poly.pdbx_seq_one_letter_code
_entity_poly.pdbx_strand_id
1 'polypeptide(L)'
;MAATPRVLRIEFELRVPPGLRANIQAPRIEAAVLALQSAVQSVAGTVFPWADRIRVRWAWSYEWWAPQEPTVLALPATEKNTVVPAGDPATGETIDPDAPAAPGED
;
A
#
# COMPACT_ATOMS: atom_id res chain seq x y z
N MET A 1 3.92 19.40 14.93
CA MET A 1 4.29 19.42 13.50
C MET A 1 3.92 18.07 12.91
N ALA A 2 3.19 18.04 11.79
CA ALA A 2 2.89 16.78 11.11
C ALA A 2 4.19 16.15 10.59
N ALA A 3 4.40 14.86 10.84
CA ALA A 3 5.56 14.15 10.33
C ALA A 3 5.51 14.08 8.79
N THR A 4 6.61 14.43 8.12
CA THR A 4 6.70 14.31 6.65
C THR A 4 6.74 12.83 6.24
N PRO A 5 5.88 12.37 5.32
CA PRO A 5 5.90 10.99 4.85
C PRO A 5 7.24 10.62 4.21
N ARG A 6 7.80 9.47 4.60
CA ARG A 6 8.99 8.89 3.95
C ARG A 6 8.54 8.00 2.80
N VAL A 7 8.88 8.39 1.57
CA VAL A 7 8.47 7.68 0.35
C VAL A 7 9.71 7.29 -0.45
N LEU A 8 9.85 5.99 -0.74
CA LEU A 8 10.82 5.47 -1.70
C LEU A 8 10.12 5.22 -3.04
N ARG A 9 10.69 5.71 -4.14
CA ARG A 9 10.20 5.46 -5.51
C ARG A 9 11.20 4.60 -6.27
N ILE A 10 10.74 3.47 -6.78
CA ILE A 10 11.49 2.56 -7.65
C ILE A 10 10.77 2.53 -9.00
N GLU A 11 11.51 2.65 -10.10
CA GLU A 11 10.98 2.72 -11.47
C GLU A 11 11.56 1.59 -12.32
N PHE A 12 10.71 0.96 -13.12
CA PHE A 12 11.07 -0.10 -14.05
C PHE A 12 10.67 0.33 -15.47
N GLU A 13 11.60 0.23 -16.41
CA GLU A 13 11.34 0.50 -17.83
C GLU A 13 11.37 -0.80 -18.63
N LEU A 14 10.28 -1.09 -19.34
CA LEU A 14 10.15 -2.26 -20.20
C LEU A 14 10.26 -1.83 -21.66
N ARG A 15 11.39 -2.14 -22.28
CA ARG A 15 11.64 -1.78 -23.68
C ARG A 15 11.11 -2.85 -24.63
N VAL A 16 10.27 -2.43 -25.59
CA VAL A 16 9.90 -3.27 -26.74
C VAL A 16 10.96 -3.10 -27.85
N PRO A 17 11.51 -4.19 -28.40
CA PRO A 17 12.52 -4.09 -29.46
C PRO A 17 11.92 -3.54 -30.77
N PRO A 18 12.72 -2.82 -31.58
CA PRO A 18 12.28 -2.37 -32.89
C PRO A 18 12.01 -3.56 -33.82
N GLY A 19 11.03 -3.42 -34.72
CA GLY A 19 10.69 -4.45 -35.71
C GLY A 19 9.84 -5.61 -35.18
N LEU A 20 9.37 -5.54 -33.94
CA LEU A 20 8.42 -6.51 -33.41
C LEU A 20 7.11 -6.46 -34.22
N ARG A 21 6.81 -7.54 -34.95
CA ARG A 21 5.57 -7.67 -35.76
C ARG A 21 4.33 -8.01 -34.93
N ALA A 22 4.51 -8.29 -33.64
CA ALA A 22 3.40 -8.60 -32.74
C ALA A 22 2.59 -7.33 -32.46
N ASN A 23 1.29 -7.39 -32.70
CA ASN A 23 0.37 -6.35 -32.28
C ASN A 23 0.19 -6.44 -30.75
N ILE A 24 0.72 -5.45 -30.03
CA ILE A 24 0.56 -5.33 -28.58
C ILE A 24 -0.78 -4.63 -28.33
N GLN A 25 -1.81 -5.43 -28.06
CA GLN A 25 -3.16 -4.92 -27.81
C GLN A 25 -3.30 -4.40 -26.37
N ALA A 26 -4.12 -3.35 -26.17
CA ALA A 26 -4.41 -2.77 -24.85
C ALA A 26 -4.78 -3.81 -23.77
N PRO A 27 -5.67 -4.79 -24.01
CA PRO A 27 -6.02 -5.79 -23.00
C PRO A 27 -4.83 -6.65 -22.54
N ARG A 28 -3.85 -6.89 -23.41
CA ARG A 28 -2.64 -7.65 -23.04
C ARG A 28 -1.72 -6.84 -22.13
N ILE A 29 -1.66 -5.53 -22.35
CA ILE A 29 -0.88 -4.61 -21.51
C ILE A 29 -1.52 -4.54 -20.12
N GLU A 30 -2.83 -4.36 -20.05
CA GLU A 30 -3.58 -4.34 -18.80
C GLU A 30 -3.40 -5.64 -18.00
N ALA A 31 -3.50 -6.80 -18.66
CA ALA A 31 -3.25 -8.09 -18.01
C ALA A 31 -1.81 -8.23 -17.49
N ALA A 32 -0.82 -7.73 -18.25
CA ALA A 32 0.57 -7.75 -17.82
C ALA A 32 0.83 -6.80 -16.62
N VAL A 33 0.22 -5.61 -16.63
CA VAL A 33 0.29 -4.66 -15.51
C VAL A 33 -0.34 -5.26 -14.26
N LEU A 34 -1.50 -5.90 -14.37
CA LEU A 34 -2.16 -6.58 -13.26
C LEU A 34 -1.31 -7.71 -12.67
N ALA A 35 -0.66 -8.50 -13.52
CA ALA A 35 0.25 -9.56 -13.09
C ALA A 35 1.45 -8.99 -12.32
N LEU A 36 2.05 -7.89 -12.82
CA LEU A 36 3.16 -7.21 -12.12
C LEU A 36 2.71 -6.62 -10.78
N GLN A 37 1.54 -5.98 -10.72
CA GLN A 37 0.96 -5.48 -9.48
C GLN A 37 0.82 -6.60 -8.44
N SER A 38 0.29 -7.75 -8.84
CA SER A 38 0.09 -8.91 -7.97
C SER A 38 1.43 -9.45 -7.46
N ALA A 39 2.42 -9.60 -8.34
CA ALA A 39 3.76 -10.04 -7.97
C ALA A 39 4.44 -9.08 -6.99
N VAL A 40 4.40 -7.77 -7.27
CA VAL A 40 4.98 -6.75 -6.38
C VAL A 40 4.28 -6.76 -5.03
N GLN A 41 2.94 -6.79 -5.00
CA GLN A 41 2.19 -6.85 -3.75
C GLN A 41 2.55 -8.08 -2.91
N SER A 42 2.75 -9.23 -3.55
CA SER A 42 3.09 -10.48 -2.85
C SER A 42 4.44 -10.44 -2.13
N VAL A 43 5.41 -9.68 -2.66
CA VAL A 43 6.77 -9.62 -2.11
C VAL A 43 6.98 -8.39 -1.23
N ALA A 44 6.26 -7.29 -1.51
CA ALA A 44 6.51 -5.99 -0.90
C ALA A 44 6.41 -5.99 0.62
N GLY A 45 5.43 -6.69 1.20
CA GLY A 45 5.30 -6.78 2.67
C GLY A 45 6.50 -7.46 3.34
N THR A 46 7.18 -8.36 2.63
CA THR A 46 8.37 -9.05 3.12
C THR A 46 9.64 -8.20 2.96
N VAL A 47 9.82 -7.55 1.82
CA VAL A 47 11.05 -6.78 1.53
C VAL A 47 11.01 -5.35 2.08
N PHE A 48 9.82 -4.77 2.24
CA PHE A 48 9.58 -3.45 2.80
C PHE A 48 8.55 -3.54 3.95
N PRO A 49 8.92 -4.15 5.08
CA PRO A 49 7.98 -4.40 6.17
C PRO A 49 7.45 -3.14 6.85
N TRP A 50 8.03 -1.97 6.57
CA TRP A 50 7.58 -0.67 7.09
C TRP A 50 6.63 0.07 6.15
N ALA A 51 6.41 -0.43 4.93
CA ALA A 51 5.47 0.17 4.00
C ALA A 51 4.04 -0.24 4.34
N ASP A 52 3.12 0.72 4.38
CA ASP A 52 1.68 0.50 4.59
C ASP A 52 0.91 0.35 3.27
N ARG A 53 1.46 0.86 2.17
CA ARG A 53 0.83 0.83 0.83
C ARG A 53 1.85 0.88 -0.30
N ILE A 54 1.40 0.48 -1.48
CA ILE A 54 2.12 0.65 -2.76
C ILE A 54 1.27 1.50 -3.70
N ARG A 55 1.90 2.45 -4.38
CA ARG A 55 1.27 3.22 -5.47
C ARG A 55 1.86 2.75 -6.79
N VAL A 56 1.03 2.17 -7.65
CA VAL A 56 1.44 1.69 -8.96
C VAL A 56 0.94 2.66 -10.03
N ARG A 57 1.88 3.22 -10.79
CA ARG A 57 1.60 4.08 -11.93
C ARG A 57 2.23 3.44 -13.16
N TRP A 58 1.49 3.41 -14.26
CA TRP A 58 1.99 2.94 -15.54
C TRP A 58 1.54 3.91 -16.64
N ALA A 59 2.36 4.06 -17.65
CA ALA A 59 2.10 4.84 -18.85
C ALA A 59 3.05 4.36 -19.94
N TRP A 60 2.67 4.51 -21.20
CA TRP A 60 3.66 4.47 -22.27
C TRP A 60 4.55 5.71 -22.19
N SER A 61 5.84 5.57 -22.51
CA SER A 61 6.77 6.70 -22.50
C SER A 61 6.35 7.84 -23.44
N TYR A 62 5.58 7.53 -24.48
CA TYR A 62 5.02 8.51 -25.41
C TYR A 62 3.65 9.07 -24.99
N GLU A 63 2.99 8.52 -23.96
CA GLU A 63 1.67 8.95 -23.44
C GLU A 63 1.80 9.91 -22.25
N TRP A 64 2.83 10.75 -22.25
CA TRP A 64 3.13 11.70 -21.18
C TRP A 64 2.01 12.74 -20.93
N TRP A 65 1.07 12.91 -21.86
CA TRP A 65 -0.04 13.88 -21.76
C TRP A 65 -1.28 13.36 -21.03
N ALA A 66 -1.41 12.05 -20.80
CA ALA A 66 -2.55 11.45 -20.10
C ALA A 66 -2.08 10.46 -19.04
N PRO A 67 -1.41 10.93 -17.97
CA PRO A 67 -0.99 10.06 -16.90
C PRO A 67 -2.21 9.41 -16.26
N GLN A 68 -2.19 8.08 -16.14
CA GLN A 68 -3.22 7.36 -15.39
C GLN A 68 -3.07 7.64 -13.90
N GLU A 69 -4.21 7.75 -13.21
CA GLU A 69 -4.24 7.83 -11.75
C GLU A 69 -3.58 6.58 -11.15
N PRO A 70 -2.65 6.72 -10.19
CA PRO A 70 -1.98 5.57 -9.61
C PRO A 70 -2.97 4.66 -8.86
N THR A 71 -2.89 3.36 -9.12
CA THR A 71 -3.58 2.36 -8.30
C THR A 71 -2.90 2.27 -6.94
N VAL A 72 -3.68 2.43 -5.86
CA VAL A 72 -3.17 2.29 -4.49
C VAL A 72 -3.53 0.91 -3.95
N LEU A 73 -2.52 0.13 -3.59
CA LEU A 73 -2.67 -1.19 -3.00
C LEU A 73 -2.26 -1.12 -1.54
N ALA A 74 -3.18 -1.41 -0.62
CA ALA A 74 -2.86 -1.52 0.79
C ALA A 74 -2.06 -2.80 1.06
N LEU A 75 -1.08 -2.71 1.95
CA LEU A 75 -0.35 -3.87 2.46
C LEU A 75 -0.99 -4.36 3.77
N PRO A 76 -0.86 -5.65 4.12
CA PRO A 76 -1.32 -6.15 5.40
C PRO A 76 -0.70 -5.37 6.56
N ALA A 77 -1.52 -5.08 7.57
CA ALA A 77 -1.08 -4.42 8.78
C ALA A 77 -0.13 -5.32 9.59
N THR A 78 0.95 -4.75 10.07
CA THR A 78 1.98 -5.35 10.92
C THR A 78 2.42 -4.33 11.97
N GLU A 79 3.13 -4.78 13.00
CA GLU A 79 3.73 -3.90 14.02
C GLU A 79 4.70 -2.87 13.43
N LYS A 80 5.27 -3.14 12.24
CA LYS A 80 6.30 -2.31 11.61
C LYS A 80 5.74 -1.24 10.67
N ASN A 81 4.51 -1.39 10.19
CA ASN A 81 3.86 -0.48 9.25
C ASN A 81 2.52 0.08 9.75
N THR A 82 2.17 -0.19 11.01
CA THR A 82 0.93 0.32 11.63
C THR A 82 1.29 1.27 12.76
N VAL A 83 0.75 2.49 12.72
CA VAL A 83 0.81 3.41 13.86
C VAL A 83 -0.40 3.14 14.72
N VAL A 84 -0.21 2.61 15.93
CA VAL A 84 -1.25 2.65 16.97
C VAL A 84 -1.41 4.13 17.33
N PRO A 85 -2.59 4.74 17.15
CA PRO A 85 -2.80 6.09 17.65
C PRO A 85 -2.53 6.03 19.16
N ALA A 86 -1.57 6.81 19.64
CA ALA A 86 -1.34 6.94 21.07
C ALA A 86 -2.68 7.31 21.70
N GLY A 87 -3.19 6.44 22.59
CA GLY A 87 -4.40 6.74 23.35
C GLY A 87 -4.26 8.13 23.95
N ASP A 88 -5.29 8.94 23.77
CA ASP A 88 -5.33 10.28 24.32
C ASP A 88 -5.09 10.18 25.84
N PRO A 89 -4.03 10.77 26.42
CA PRO A 89 -3.83 10.76 27.87
C PRO A 89 -4.94 11.50 28.63
N ALA A 90 -5.89 12.13 27.93
CA ALA A 90 -7.05 12.79 28.50
C ALA A 90 -8.12 11.84 29.07
N THR A 91 -8.10 10.54 28.75
CA THR A 91 -8.99 9.55 29.38
C THR A 91 -8.20 8.75 30.41
N GLY A 92 -7.94 9.39 31.55
CA GLY A 92 -7.42 8.73 32.75
C GLY A 92 -8.46 7.77 33.35
N GLU A 93 -8.75 6.68 32.66
CA GLU A 93 -9.45 5.55 33.25
C GLU A 93 -8.39 4.63 33.87
N THR A 94 -8.01 4.97 35.10
CA THR A 94 -7.37 4.01 36.01
C THR A 94 -8.36 2.87 36.18
N ILE A 95 -8.11 1.74 35.51
CA ILE A 95 -8.78 0.48 35.83
C ILE A 95 -8.28 0.10 37.23
N ASP A 96 -9.11 0.39 38.24
CA ASP A 96 -8.89 -0.03 39.62
C ASP A 96 -9.09 -1.55 39.70
N PRO A 97 -8.06 -2.36 39.97
CA PRO A 97 -8.16 -3.82 39.96
C PRO A 97 -8.96 -4.38 41.15
N ASP A 98 -9.45 -3.53 42.07
CA ASP A 98 -10.15 -3.94 43.30
C ASP A 98 -11.62 -3.47 43.36
N ALA A 99 -12.22 -3.10 42.22
CA ALA A 99 -13.65 -2.78 42.17
C ALA A 99 -14.49 -4.06 42.41
N PRO A 100 -15.33 -4.12 43.47
CA PRO A 100 -16.14 -5.30 43.75
C PRO A 100 -17.19 -5.48 42.64
N ALA A 101 -17.31 -6.72 42.14
CA ALA A 101 -18.33 -7.09 41.18
C ALA A 101 -19.73 -6.69 41.68
N ALA A 102 -20.44 -5.88 40.91
CA ALA A 102 -21.82 -5.53 41.19
C ALA A 102 -22.70 -6.81 41.22
N PRO A 103 -23.69 -6.91 42.12
CA PRO A 103 -24.56 -8.08 42.16
C PRO A 103 -25.43 -8.11 40.91
N GLY A 104 -25.54 -9.30 40.29
CA GLY A 104 -26.50 -9.55 39.23
C GLY A 104 -27.92 -9.32 39.72
N GLU A 105 -28.70 -8.59 38.95
CA GLU A 105 -30.15 -8.51 39.12
C GLU A 105 -30.80 -9.69 38.38
N ASP A 106 -31.68 -10.39 39.09
CA ASP A 106 -32.54 -11.50 38.63
C ASP A 106 -33.59 -11.07 37.58
#